data_AF-A0A8B8N6Y6-F1
#
_entry.id   AF-A0A8B8N6Y6-F1
#
_cell.length_a   1.000
_cell.length_b   1.000
_cell.length_c   1.000
_cell.angle_alpha   90.00
_cell.angle_beta   90.00
_cell.angle_gamma   90.00
#
_symmetry.space_group_name_H-M   'P 1'
#
loop_
_entity.id
_entity.type
_entity.pdbx_description
1 polymer ?
#
loop_
_entity_poly.entity_id
_entity_poly.type
_entity_poly.pdbx_seq_one_letter_code
_entity_poly.pdbx_strand_id
1 'polypeptide(L)'
;AVESWIALDIRYDKHDGKTCWEIFVEKHKGLLENGEKWVKDTANSCMLVSTLIATVLFAAAFTVPGGSDDKSGAPLLLGQDSLLVFAIFDALGLFSSVTAILLFLAILTSRYEAQDFPHSLPRKIILGLCFLFLSLAFMLVAFAATLTIVLDKRLEWVFIPITLLTSVPVALFVVLQIPLLYQMIKSTCGPSIFRPESIWEGGIILDETM
;
A
#
# COMPACT_ATOMS: atom_id res chain seq x y z
N ALA A 1 3.62 2.80 33.26
CA ALA A 1 4.90 3.22 33.87
C ALA A 1 5.95 2.10 33.84
N VAL A 2 5.64 0.89 34.31
CA VAL A 2 6.62 -0.24 34.40
C VAL A 2 7.13 -0.75 33.04
N GLU A 3 6.32 -0.69 31.97
CA GLU A 3 6.74 -1.18 30.64
C GLU A 3 7.80 -0.31 29.94
N SER A 4 7.93 0.98 30.28
CA SER A 4 9.05 1.78 29.76
C SER A 4 10.38 1.32 30.35
N TRP A 5 10.37 0.77 31.57
CA TRP A 5 11.57 0.27 32.24
C TRP A 5 12.01 -1.08 31.66
N ILE A 6 11.09 -1.99 31.32
CA ILE A 6 11.42 -3.31 30.74
C ILE A 6 11.91 -3.20 29.28
N ALA A 7 11.29 -2.34 28.47
CA ALA A 7 11.75 -2.07 27.12
C ALA A 7 13.08 -1.27 27.07
N LEU A 8 13.42 -0.58 28.17
CA LEU A 8 14.74 -0.01 28.38
C LEU A 8 15.74 -1.08 28.82
N ASP A 9 15.35 -1.97 29.73
CA ASP A 9 16.21 -3.02 30.29
C ASP A 9 16.68 -4.01 29.21
N ILE A 10 15.80 -4.53 28.35
CA ILE A 10 16.20 -5.40 27.21
C ILE A 10 17.04 -4.66 26.16
N ARG A 11 16.86 -3.33 26.07
CA ARG A 11 17.62 -2.49 25.13
C ARG A 11 18.97 -2.06 25.71
N TYR A 12 19.16 -2.14 27.02
CA TYR A 12 20.39 -1.81 27.73
C TYR A 12 21.13 -3.03 28.29
N ASP A 13 20.50 -4.21 28.30
CA ASP A 13 21.15 -5.45 28.66
C ASP A 13 22.18 -5.81 27.60
N LYS A 14 23.44 -5.71 28.00
CA LYS A 14 24.60 -5.90 27.14
C LYS A 14 25.23 -7.25 27.48
N HIS A 15 24.89 -8.26 26.70
CA HIS A 15 25.67 -9.50 26.70
C HIS A 15 26.92 -9.28 25.85
N ASP A 16 28.12 -9.48 26.43
CA ASP A 16 29.42 -9.25 25.75
C ASP A 16 29.63 -7.82 25.23
N GLY A 17 29.02 -6.83 25.87
CA GLY A 17 29.15 -5.41 25.49
C GLY A 17 28.32 -5.00 24.28
N LYS A 18 27.56 -5.92 23.67
CA LYS A 18 26.63 -5.69 22.56
C LYS A 18 25.18 -5.78 23.05
N THR A 19 24.31 -4.95 22.50
CA THR A 19 22.86 -5.03 22.75
C THR A 19 22.23 -6.21 22.01
N CYS A 20 21.12 -6.73 22.52
CA CYS A 20 20.35 -7.80 21.88
C CYS A 20 20.00 -7.49 20.41
N TRP A 21 19.75 -6.22 20.09
CA TRP A 21 19.50 -5.75 18.72
C TRP A 21 20.73 -5.85 17.82
N GLU A 22 21.91 -5.49 18.32
CA GLU A 22 23.16 -5.61 17.57
C GLU A 22 23.48 -7.08 17.26
N ILE A 23 23.27 -7.99 18.21
CA ILE A 23 23.45 -9.44 18.01
C ILE A 23 22.45 -9.96 16.96
N PHE A 24 21.20 -9.52 17.01
CA PHE A 24 20.17 -9.89 16.02
C PHE A 24 20.52 -9.38 14.61
N VAL A 25 20.92 -8.11 14.48
CA VAL A 25 21.32 -7.48 13.21
C VAL A 25 22.57 -8.14 12.65
N GLU A 26 23.57 -8.44 13.47
CA GLU A 26 24.80 -9.12 13.06
C GLU A 26 24.49 -10.53 12.53
N LYS A 27 23.61 -11.28 13.22
CA LYS A 27 23.19 -12.63 12.83
C LYS A 27 22.32 -12.66 11.57
N HIS A 28 21.54 -11.61 11.29
CA HIS A 28 20.62 -11.54 10.15
C HIS A 28 21.01 -10.50 9.10
N LYS A 29 22.26 -10.02 9.10
CA LYS A 29 22.75 -8.98 8.19
C LYS A 29 22.48 -9.29 6.72
N GLY A 30 22.70 -10.53 6.30
CA GLY A 30 22.42 -10.96 4.92
C GLY A 30 20.94 -10.91 4.53
N LEU A 31 20.03 -11.19 5.47
CA LEU A 31 18.58 -11.06 5.22
C LEU A 31 18.15 -9.60 5.15
N LEU A 32 18.74 -8.73 5.96
CA LEU A 32 18.47 -7.29 5.93
C LEU A 32 18.92 -6.66 4.61
N GLU A 33 20.12 -6.99 4.14
CA GLU A 33 20.65 -6.50 2.87
C GLU A 33 19.83 -7.03 1.67
N ASN A 34 19.46 -8.31 1.69
CA ASN A 34 18.57 -8.89 0.69
C ASN A 34 17.17 -8.27 0.71
N GLY A 35 16.63 -8.00 1.91
CA GLY A 35 15.33 -7.36 2.08
C GLY A 35 15.33 -5.91 1.58
N GLU A 36 16.37 -5.13 1.89
CA GLU A 36 16.55 -3.78 1.37
C GLU A 36 16.61 -3.77 -0.16
N LYS A 37 17.42 -4.68 -0.74
CA LYS A 37 17.52 -4.82 -2.19
C LYS A 37 16.16 -5.19 -2.81
N TRP A 38 15.46 -6.17 -2.23
CA TRP A 38 14.14 -6.59 -2.69
C TRP A 38 13.12 -5.44 -2.65
N VAL A 39 13.12 -4.64 -1.58
CA VAL A 39 12.23 -3.46 -1.48
C VAL A 39 12.56 -2.42 -2.56
N LYS A 40 13.84 -2.13 -2.79
CA LYS A 40 14.28 -1.17 -3.83
C LYS A 40 13.92 -1.66 -5.23
N ASP A 41 14.20 -2.92 -5.54
CA ASP A 41 13.87 -3.52 -6.84
C ASP A 41 12.35 -3.49 -7.06
N THR A 42 11.56 -3.86 -6.05
CA THR A 42 10.10 -3.81 -6.11
C THR A 42 9.57 -2.38 -6.28
N ALA A 43 10.10 -1.42 -5.51
CA ALA A 43 9.70 -0.02 -5.63
C ALA A 43 10.00 0.54 -7.02
N ASN A 44 11.13 0.20 -7.62
CA ASN A 44 11.49 0.61 -8.98
C ASN A 44 10.52 0.01 -10.01
N SER A 45 10.25 -1.30 -9.95
CA SER A 45 9.28 -1.94 -10.85
C SER A 45 7.87 -1.34 -10.71
N CYS A 46 7.40 -1.11 -9.49
CA CYS A 46 6.09 -0.49 -9.25
C CYS A 46 6.04 0.97 -9.73
N MET A 47 7.12 1.74 -9.56
CA MET A 47 7.24 3.10 -10.07
C MET A 47 7.12 3.13 -11.61
N LEU A 48 7.75 2.19 -12.31
CA LEU A 48 7.62 2.07 -13.77
C LEU A 48 6.19 1.75 -14.19
N VAL A 49 5.54 0.79 -13.53
CA VAL A 49 4.12 0.45 -13.80
C VAL A 49 3.22 1.66 -13.55
N SER A 50 3.41 2.37 -12.44
CA SER A 50 2.65 3.58 -12.14
C SER A 50 2.87 4.67 -13.20
N THR A 51 4.12 4.91 -13.60
CA THR A 51 4.47 5.88 -14.65
C THR A 51 3.78 5.53 -15.98
N LEU A 52 3.73 4.25 -16.33
CA LEU A 52 3.00 3.77 -17.51
C LEU A 52 1.50 4.07 -17.39
N ILE A 53 0.88 3.76 -16.25
CA ILE A 53 -0.53 4.09 -15.99
C ILE A 53 -0.79 5.59 -16.14
N ALA A 54 0.06 6.43 -15.53
CA ALA A 54 -0.09 7.89 -15.63
C ALA A 54 0.01 8.37 -17.08
N THR A 55 0.92 7.79 -17.86
CA THR A 55 1.11 8.15 -19.27
C THR A 55 -0.12 7.77 -20.10
N VAL A 56 -0.68 6.57 -19.88
CA VAL A 56 -1.88 6.10 -20.56
C VAL A 56 -3.08 6.98 -20.25
N LEU A 57 -3.33 7.30 -18.97
CA LEU A 57 -4.44 8.16 -18.57
C LEU A 57 -4.25 9.60 -19.09
N PHE A 58 -3.05 10.15 -19.02
CA PHE A 58 -2.76 11.48 -19.56
C PHE A 58 -3.03 11.54 -21.07
N ALA A 59 -2.60 10.52 -21.82
CA ALA A 59 -2.91 10.41 -23.24
C ALA A 59 -4.43 10.25 -23.49
N ALA A 60 -5.12 9.48 -22.64
CA ALA A 60 -6.57 9.28 -22.74
C ALA A 60 -7.32 10.61 -22.54
N ALA A 61 -6.92 11.43 -21.56
CA ALA A 61 -7.52 12.74 -21.30
C ALA A 61 -7.54 13.67 -22.54
N PHE A 62 -6.51 13.62 -23.39
CA PHE A 62 -6.43 14.45 -24.62
C PHE A 62 -7.01 13.79 -25.87
N THR A 63 -7.18 12.47 -25.86
CA THR A 63 -7.69 11.71 -27.02
C THR A 63 -9.18 11.40 -26.93
N VAL A 64 -9.84 11.79 -25.84
CA VAL A 64 -11.30 11.61 -25.69
C VAL A 64 -12.06 12.43 -26.72
N PRO A 65 -12.99 11.81 -27.46
CA PRO A 65 -13.82 12.49 -28.44
C PRO A 65 -14.81 13.42 -27.73
N GLY A 66 -14.43 14.69 -27.58
CA GLY A 66 -15.31 15.77 -27.17
C GLY A 66 -15.94 16.43 -28.38
N GLY A 67 -17.13 15.98 -28.79
CA GLY A 67 -17.93 16.72 -29.76
C GLY A 67 -18.37 18.07 -29.21
N SER A 68 -18.75 19.00 -30.09
CA SER A 68 -19.57 20.15 -29.71
C SER A 68 -21.04 19.81 -29.99
N ASP A 69 -21.94 20.20 -29.09
CA ASP A 69 -23.37 20.16 -29.42
C ASP A 69 -23.70 21.35 -30.34
N ASP A 70 -23.96 21.07 -31.62
CA ASP A 70 -24.23 22.06 -32.67
C ASP A 70 -25.45 22.97 -32.35
N LYS A 71 -26.27 22.62 -31.35
CA LYS A 71 -27.48 23.36 -30.97
C LYS A 71 -27.33 24.22 -29.71
N SER A 72 -26.43 23.86 -28.80
CA SER A 72 -26.32 24.53 -27.49
C SER A 72 -25.05 25.34 -27.32
N GLY A 73 -24.03 25.15 -28.16
CA GLY A 73 -22.71 25.79 -28.00
C GLY A 73 -21.97 25.38 -26.71
N ALA A 74 -22.55 24.48 -25.92
CA ALA A 74 -21.96 23.92 -24.72
C ALA A 74 -21.07 22.73 -25.11
N PRO A 75 -19.90 22.54 -24.46
CA PRO A 75 -19.08 21.37 -24.68
C PRO A 75 -19.89 20.11 -24.34
N LEU A 76 -19.93 19.14 -25.26
CA LEU A 76 -20.69 17.88 -25.13
C LEU A 76 -20.27 17.04 -23.91
N LEU A 77 -19.16 17.43 -23.27
CA LEU A 77 -18.71 16.96 -21.95
C LEU A 77 -19.80 17.04 -20.86
N LEU A 78 -20.75 17.97 -20.94
CA LEU A 78 -21.86 18.04 -19.98
C LEU A 78 -23.04 17.12 -20.30
N GLY A 79 -23.13 16.58 -21.52
CA GLY A 79 -24.35 15.93 -22.02
C GLY A 79 -24.41 14.41 -21.90
N GLN A 80 -23.28 13.72 -21.73
CA GLN A 80 -23.22 12.26 -21.62
C GLN A 80 -22.63 11.82 -20.28
N ASP A 81 -23.45 11.17 -19.45
CA ASP A 81 -23.07 10.66 -18.12
C ASP A 81 -21.78 9.82 -18.17
N SER A 82 -21.60 8.99 -19.20
CA SER A 82 -20.40 8.17 -19.37
C SER A 82 -19.12 8.97 -19.62
N LEU A 83 -19.18 10.13 -20.30
CA LEU A 83 -18.01 10.98 -20.55
C LEU A 83 -17.58 11.71 -19.27
N LEU A 84 -18.55 12.17 -18.47
CA LEU A 84 -18.29 12.78 -17.17
C LEU A 84 -17.68 11.76 -16.20
N VAL A 85 -18.22 10.55 -16.18
CA VAL A 85 -17.66 9.41 -15.42
C VAL A 85 -16.24 9.13 -15.87
N PHE A 86 -15.98 9.01 -17.18
CA PHE A 86 -14.64 8.83 -17.73
C PHE A 86 -13.67 9.91 -17.20
N ALA A 87 -14.02 11.20 -17.33
CA ALA A 87 -13.14 12.31 -16.95
C ALA A 87 -12.80 12.31 -15.46
N ILE A 88 -13.77 11.99 -14.59
CA ILE A 88 -13.56 11.88 -13.14
C ILE A 88 -12.60 10.73 -12.83
N PHE A 89 -12.85 9.54 -13.38
CA PHE A 89 -12.02 8.37 -13.11
C PHE A 89 -10.62 8.49 -13.71
N ASP A 90 -10.48 9.10 -14.88
CA ASP A 90 -9.20 9.40 -15.49
C ASP A 90 -8.36 10.34 -14.61
N ALA A 91 -8.96 11.44 -14.14
CA ALA A 91 -8.30 12.38 -13.22
C ALA A 91 -7.92 11.74 -11.88
N LEU A 92 -8.83 10.96 -11.28
CA LEU A 92 -8.55 10.24 -10.03
C LEU A 92 -7.44 9.20 -10.22
N GLY A 93 -7.45 8.48 -11.35
CA GLY A 93 -6.41 7.53 -11.72
C GLY A 93 -5.05 8.20 -11.88
N LEU A 94 -5.00 9.38 -12.51
CA LEU A 94 -3.79 10.18 -12.68
C LEU A 94 -3.21 10.65 -11.36
N PHE A 95 -4.04 11.29 -10.52
CA PHE A 95 -3.61 11.75 -9.20
C PHE A 95 -3.11 10.61 -8.33
N SER A 96 -3.82 9.49 -8.33
CA SER A 96 -3.42 8.28 -7.60
C SER A 96 -2.09 7.73 -8.12
N SER A 97 -1.90 7.69 -9.44
CA SER A 97 -0.63 7.22 -10.03
C SER A 97 0.54 8.13 -9.68
N VAL A 98 0.39 9.45 -9.81
CA VAL A 98 1.45 10.40 -9.45
C VAL A 98 1.82 10.27 -7.97
N THR A 99 0.82 10.10 -7.10
CA THR A 99 1.05 9.87 -5.67
C THR A 99 1.83 8.57 -5.42
N ALA A 100 1.49 7.48 -6.12
CA ALA A 100 2.24 6.23 -6.03
C ALA A 100 3.69 6.38 -6.53
N ILE A 101 3.91 7.08 -7.65
CA ILE A 101 5.26 7.41 -8.16
C ILE A 101 6.05 8.16 -7.09
N LEU A 102 5.48 9.20 -6.48
CA LEU A 102 6.15 9.97 -5.43
C LEU A 102 6.48 9.11 -4.20
N LEU A 103 5.60 8.18 -3.81
CA LEU A 103 5.84 7.28 -2.68
C LEU A 103 6.94 6.25 -2.98
N PHE A 104 6.96 5.66 -4.18
CA PHE A 104 8.03 4.75 -4.59
C PHE A 104 9.35 5.48 -4.81
N LEU A 105 9.31 6.68 -5.38
CA LEU A 105 10.48 7.55 -5.48
C LEU A 105 11.00 7.92 -4.08
N ALA A 106 10.12 8.23 -3.13
CA ALA A 106 10.52 8.49 -1.75
C ALA A 106 11.18 7.26 -1.08
N ILE A 107 10.83 6.04 -1.49
CA ILE A 107 11.49 4.81 -1.03
C ILE A 107 12.88 4.66 -1.67
N LEU A 108 13.01 4.94 -2.96
CA LEU A 108 14.29 4.87 -3.69
C LEU A 108 15.28 5.97 -3.29
N THR A 109 14.78 7.20 -3.07
CA THR A 109 15.56 8.38 -2.71
C THR A 109 15.88 8.44 -1.22
N SER A 110 15.13 7.74 -0.37
CA SER A 110 15.44 7.63 1.06
C SER A 110 16.80 6.96 1.24
N ARG A 111 17.83 7.76 1.48
CA ARG A 111 19.13 7.27 1.91
C ARG A 111 18.92 6.54 3.23
N TYR A 112 19.51 5.36 3.34
CA TYR A 112 19.36 4.43 4.47
C TYR A 112 20.03 5.01 5.73
N GLU A 113 19.50 6.08 6.31
CA GLU A 113 19.93 6.60 7.60
C GLU A 113 19.28 5.77 8.70
N ALA A 114 20.07 4.80 9.15
CA ALA A 114 19.76 3.85 10.19
C ALA A 114 19.70 4.55 11.55
N GLN A 115 18.52 5.01 11.99
CA GLN A 115 18.16 4.92 13.41
C GLN A 115 16.67 5.04 13.76
N ASP A 116 15.80 5.66 12.94
CA ASP A 116 14.38 5.85 13.33
C ASP A 116 13.31 5.32 12.34
N PHE A 117 13.70 4.73 11.21
CA PHE A 117 12.77 4.43 10.11
C PHE A 117 12.24 2.99 9.89
N PRO A 118 12.60 1.92 10.64
CA PRO A 118 12.12 0.58 10.31
C PRO A 118 10.59 0.44 10.42
N HIS A 119 9.90 1.32 11.16
CA HIS A 119 8.43 1.32 11.24
C HIS A 119 7.72 2.15 10.15
N SER A 120 8.36 3.19 9.61
CA SER A 120 7.71 4.13 8.67
C SER A 120 7.99 3.78 7.21
N LEU A 121 9.05 3.01 6.92
CA LEU A 121 9.35 2.47 5.61
C LEU A 121 8.27 1.50 5.09
N PRO A 122 7.81 0.49 5.87
CA PRO A 122 6.73 -0.40 5.44
C PRO A 122 5.44 0.37 5.15
N ARG A 123 5.12 1.40 5.96
CA ARG A 123 3.94 2.24 5.78
C ARG A 123 3.94 2.96 4.43
N LYS A 124 5.09 3.50 3.99
CA LYS A 124 5.22 4.16 2.68
C LYS A 124 5.03 3.17 1.53
N ILE A 125 5.58 1.96 1.63
CA ILE A 125 5.42 0.91 0.61
C ILE A 125 3.95 0.49 0.48
N ILE A 126 3.29 0.26 1.62
CA ILE A 126 1.87 -0.11 1.67
C ILE A 126 0.99 0.99 1.05
N LEU A 127 1.23 2.25 1.43
CA LEU A 127 0.53 3.39 0.84
C LEU A 127 0.81 3.52 -0.67
N GLY A 128 2.06 3.32 -1.11
CA GLY A 128 2.42 3.37 -2.53
C GLY A 128 1.69 2.31 -3.36
N LEU A 129 1.69 1.05 -2.87
CA LEU A 129 0.92 -0.04 -3.46
C LEU A 129 -0.58 0.26 -3.47
N CYS A 130 -1.10 0.87 -2.41
CA CYS A 130 -2.50 1.30 -2.30
C CYS A 130 -2.92 2.24 -3.43
N PHE A 131 -2.16 3.31 -3.62
CA PHE A 131 -2.41 4.25 -4.69
C PHE A 131 -2.18 3.65 -6.08
N LEU A 132 -1.24 2.71 -6.24
CA LEU A 132 -1.03 2.00 -7.50
C LEU A 132 -2.24 1.13 -7.87
N PHE A 133 -2.73 0.31 -6.94
CA PHE A 133 -3.92 -0.52 -7.16
C PHE A 133 -5.18 0.32 -7.41
N LEU A 134 -5.35 1.40 -6.65
CA LEU A 134 -6.46 2.33 -6.84
C LEU A 134 -6.40 2.99 -8.23
N SER A 135 -5.22 3.39 -8.67
CA SER A 135 -4.99 3.94 -10.02
C SER A 135 -5.35 2.93 -11.11
N LEU A 136 -4.95 1.67 -10.94
CA LEU A 136 -5.31 0.59 -11.86
C LEU A 136 -6.82 0.36 -11.92
N ALA A 137 -7.50 0.37 -10.76
CA ALA A 137 -8.95 0.22 -10.70
C ALA A 137 -9.67 1.38 -11.42
N PHE A 138 -9.25 2.63 -11.19
CA PHE A 138 -9.80 3.80 -11.87
C PHE A 138 -9.55 3.77 -13.38
N MET A 139 -8.36 3.33 -13.83
CA MET A 139 -8.10 3.13 -15.26
C MET A 139 -9.08 2.12 -15.88
N LEU A 140 -9.35 0.99 -15.22
CA LEU A 140 -10.29 0.00 -15.73
C LEU A 140 -11.72 0.53 -15.80
N VAL A 141 -12.14 1.35 -14.83
CA VAL A 141 -13.46 2.01 -14.86
C VAL A 141 -13.53 3.05 -15.98
N ALA A 142 -12.49 3.85 -16.17
CA ALA A 142 -12.40 4.79 -17.30
C ALA A 142 -12.47 4.06 -18.64
N PHE A 143 -11.72 2.96 -18.80
CA PHE A 143 -11.79 2.13 -20.00
C PHE A 143 -13.19 1.56 -20.25
N ALA A 144 -13.87 1.09 -19.20
CA ALA A 144 -15.26 0.63 -19.28
C ALA A 144 -16.20 1.75 -19.73
N ALA A 145 -16.07 2.96 -19.17
CA ALA A 145 -16.86 4.12 -19.58
C ALA A 145 -16.63 4.45 -21.06
N THR A 146 -15.39 4.47 -21.54
CA THR A 146 -15.07 4.67 -22.95
C THR A 146 -15.68 3.60 -23.84
N LEU A 147 -15.61 2.32 -23.44
CA LEU A 147 -16.26 1.24 -24.18
C LEU A 147 -17.77 1.44 -24.25
N THR A 148 -18.44 1.86 -23.17
CA THR A 148 -19.90 2.10 -23.23
C THR A 148 -20.28 3.22 -24.20
N ILE A 149 -19.43 4.24 -24.36
CA ILE A 149 -19.63 5.33 -25.32
C ILE A 149 -19.43 4.82 -26.75
N VAL A 150 -18.35 4.06 -26.99
CA VAL A 150 -17.99 3.58 -28.34
C VAL A 150 -18.90 2.47 -28.84
N LEU A 151 -19.38 1.58 -27.96
CA LEU A 151 -20.17 0.40 -28.33
C LEU A 151 -21.69 0.62 -28.32
N ASP A 152 -22.18 1.81 -27.96
CA ASP A 152 -23.59 2.23 -27.89
C ASP A 152 -24.62 1.08 -27.72
N LYS A 153 -25.09 0.80 -26.50
CA LYS A 153 -26.20 -0.14 -26.12
C LYS A 153 -26.25 -1.55 -26.77
N ARG A 154 -25.32 -1.94 -27.64
CA ARG A 154 -25.39 -3.20 -28.41
C ARG A 154 -24.98 -4.43 -27.62
N LEU A 155 -24.28 -4.28 -26.49
CA LEU A 155 -23.57 -5.39 -25.86
C LEU A 155 -23.77 -5.46 -24.34
N GLU A 156 -24.98 -5.81 -23.91
CA GLU A 156 -25.25 -6.20 -22.50
C GLU A 156 -24.37 -7.39 -22.05
N TRP A 157 -23.94 -8.24 -22.98
CA TRP A 157 -22.99 -9.35 -22.71
C TRP A 157 -21.58 -8.89 -22.34
N VAL A 158 -21.18 -7.66 -22.67
CA VAL A 158 -19.84 -7.11 -22.35
C VAL A 158 -19.79 -6.54 -20.92
N PHE A 159 -20.94 -6.25 -20.31
CA PHE A 159 -20.99 -5.82 -18.91
C PHE A 159 -20.48 -6.89 -17.94
N ILE A 160 -20.82 -8.15 -18.17
CA ILE A 160 -20.43 -9.27 -17.31
C ILE A 160 -18.89 -9.38 -17.15
N PRO A 161 -18.09 -9.45 -18.24
CA PRO A 161 -16.63 -9.51 -18.11
C PRO A 161 -16.03 -8.22 -17.58
N ILE A 162 -16.62 -7.04 -17.86
CA ILE A 162 -16.16 -5.77 -17.28
C ILE A 162 -16.34 -5.76 -15.76
N THR A 163 -17.53 -6.12 -15.27
CA THR A 163 -17.80 -6.19 -13.83
C THR A 163 -16.88 -7.19 -13.15
N LEU A 164 -16.65 -8.36 -13.77
CA LEU A 164 -15.69 -9.34 -13.27
C LEU A 164 -14.27 -8.76 -13.24
N LEU A 165 -13.82 -8.11 -14.31
CA LEU A 165 -12.47 -7.56 -14.42
C LEU A 165 -12.22 -6.42 -13.44
N THR A 166 -13.21 -5.55 -13.18
CA THR A 166 -13.12 -4.50 -12.15
C THR A 166 -13.14 -5.08 -10.74
N SER A 167 -13.83 -6.20 -10.51
CA SER A 167 -13.89 -6.84 -9.19
C SER A 167 -12.54 -7.42 -8.75
N VAL A 168 -11.70 -7.85 -9.70
CA VAL A 168 -10.41 -8.50 -9.42
C VAL A 168 -9.43 -7.56 -8.69
N PRO A 169 -9.09 -6.35 -9.19
CA PRO A 169 -8.23 -5.40 -8.47
C PRO A 169 -8.79 -5.03 -7.10
N VAL A 170 -10.11 -4.89 -6.97
CA VAL A 170 -10.77 -4.54 -5.70
C VAL A 170 -10.66 -5.67 -4.69
N ALA A 171 -10.90 -6.92 -5.12
CA ALA A 171 -10.70 -8.09 -4.27
C ALA A 171 -9.23 -8.25 -3.88
N LEU A 172 -8.30 -8.05 -4.83
CA LEU A 172 -6.86 -8.07 -4.56
C LEU A 172 -6.47 -7.02 -3.52
N PHE A 173 -7.00 -5.80 -3.67
CA PHE A 173 -6.80 -4.71 -2.72
C PHE A 173 -7.31 -5.11 -1.33
N VAL A 174 -8.55 -5.62 -1.21
CA VAL A 174 -9.10 -6.05 0.08
C VAL A 174 -8.23 -7.15 0.72
N VAL A 175 -7.80 -8.14 -0.07
CA VAL A 175 -6.97 -9.26 0.42
C VAL A 175 -5.57 -8.79 0.84
N LEU A 176 -4.99 -7.79 0.16
CA LEU A 176 -3.64 -7.30 0.46
C LEU A 176 -3.63 -6.18 1.52
N GLN A 177 -4.50 -5.16 1.41
CA GLN A 177 -4.56 -4.03 2.35
C GLN A 177 -5.03 -4.44 3.74
N ILE A 178 -6.09 -5.24 3.85
CA ILE A 178 -6.69 -5.53 5.16
C ILE A 178 -5.69 -6.19 6.12
N PRO A 179 -4.94 -7.24 5.76
CA PRO A 179 -3.97 -7.82 6.67
C PRO A 179 -2.81 -6.87 7.00
N LEU A 180 -2.36 -6.04 6.04
CA LEU A 180 -1.28 -5.06 6.26
C LEU A 180 -1.72 -3.93 7.20
N LEU A 181 -2.92 -3.38 7.01
CA LEU A 181 -3.51 -2.36 7.90
C LEU A 181 -3.84 -2.97 9.27
N TYR A 182 -4.37 -4.19 9.31
CA TYR A 182 -4.65 -4.89 10.55
C TYR A 182 -3.38 -5.14 11.35
N GLN A 183 -2.28 -5.56 10.71
CA GLN A 183 -0.99 -5.72 11.39
C GLN A 183 -0.43 -4.39 11.87
N MET A 184 -0.56 -3.31 11.10
CA MET A 184 -0.08 -1.99 11.50
C MET A 184 -0.89 -1.41 12.66
N ILE A 185 -2.23 -1.56 12.64
CA ILE A 185 -3.12 -1.15 13.73
C ILE A 185 -2.89 -2.03 14.96
N LYS A 186 -2.73 -3.35 14.81
CA LYS A 186 -2.38 -4.26 15.91
C LYS A 186 -1.00 -3.96 16.48
N SER A 187 -0.03 -3.53 15.67
CA SER A 187 1.29 -3.12 16.15
C SER A 187 1.26 -1.76 16.85
N THR A 188 0.31 -0.89 16.52
CA THR A 188 0.20 0.47 17.09
C THR A 188 -0.75 0.53 18.29
N CYS A 189 -1.79 -0.29 18.30
CA CYS A 189 -2.87 -0.31 19.30
C CYS A 189 -3.01 -1.65 20.04
N GLY A 190 -2.24 -2.69 19.66
CA GLY A 190 -2.30 -3.99 20.32
C GLY A 190 -1.60 -3.97 21.67
N PRO A 191 -2.17 -4.62 22.71
CA PRO A 191 -1.48 -4.79 23.97
C PRO A 191 -0.19 -5.57 23.76
N SER A 192 0.88 -5.10 24.38
CA SER A 192 2.17 -5.77 24.54
C SER A 192 1.98 -7.30 24.68
N ILE A 193 2.50 -8.07 23.72
CA ILE A 193 2.44 -9.54 23.69
C ILE A 193 3.33 -10.18 24.77
N PHE A 194 4.03 -9.40 25.59
CA PHE A 194 4.81 -9.94 26.71
C PHE A 194 4.04 -9.87 28.02
N ARG A 195 3.09 -10.80 28.18
CA ARG A 195 2.68 -11.26 29.51
C ARG A 195 3.48 -12.53 29.82
N PRO A 196 4.58 -12.47 30.59
CA PRO A 196 5.17 -13.69 31.11
C PRO A 196 4.17 -14.24 32.13
N GLU A 197 3.57 -15.37 31.78
CA GLU A 197 2.80 -16.17 32.74
C GLU A 197 3.79 -16.64 33.80
N SER A 198 3.52 -16.24 35.04
CA SER A 198 4.35 -16.41 36.22
C SER A 198 4.71 -17.87 36.48
N ILE A 199 5.98 -18.25 36.25
CA ILE A 199 6.55 -19.54 36.66
C ILE A 199 7.21 -19.43 38.05
N TRP A 200 6.63 -18.66 38.99
CA TRP A 200 7.19 -18.47 40.33
C TRP A 200 6.15 -18.47 41.47
N GLU A 201 5.12 -19.31 41.39
CA GLU A 201 4.36 -19.73 42.57
C GLU A 201 4.37 -21.25 42.68
N GLY A 202 5.42 -21.80 43.28
CA GLY A 202 5.51 -23.25 43.53
C GLY A 202 6.79 -23.75 44.18
N GLY A 203 7.50 -22.90 44.94
CA GLY A 203 8.80 -23.25 45.55
C GLY A 203 9.00 -22.64 46.92
N ILE A 204 7.98 -22.71 47.79
CA ILE A 204 8.10 -22.35 49.21
C ILE A 204 7.29 -23.32 50.07
N ILE A 205 7.50 -24.64 49.92
CA ILE A 205 7.20 -25.62 50.98
C ILE A 205 8.16 -26.82 50.85
N LEU A 206 9.27 -26.79 51.60
CA LEU A 206 9.89 -27.92 52.31
C LEU A 206 10.57 -27.26 53.52
N ASP A 207 9.88 -27.13 54.66
CA ASP A 207 9.90 -28.12 55.77
C ASP A 207 11.34 -28.31 56.27
N GLU A 208 11.82 -27.59 57.28
CA GLU A 208 11.46 -27.72 58.70
C GLU A 208 11.40 -29.18 59.18
N THR A 209 12.45 -29.98 58.95
CA THR A 209 12.81 -31.11 59.83
C THR A 209 14.28 -31.56 59.66
N MET A 210 15.17 -31.03 60.51
CA MET A 210 16.30 -31.67 61.24
C MET A 210 17.40 -30.69 61.59
#